data_AF-A0A164ABZ4-F1
#
_entry.id   AF-A0A164ABZ4-F1
#
_cell.length_a   1.000
_cell.length_b   1.000
_cell.length_c   1.000
_cell.angle_alpha   90.00
_cell.angle_beta   90.00
_cell.angle_gamma   90.00
#
_symmetry.space_group_name_H-M   'P 1'
#
loop_
_entity.id
_entity.type
_entity.pdbx_description
1 polymer ?
#
loop_
_entity_poly.entity_id
_entity_poly.type
_entity_poly.pdbx_seq_one_letter_code
_entity_poly.pdbx_strand_id
1 'polypeptide(L)'
;MSVDHGIYNQQDPSEQPIFLSVVPGMTVIVRHDYLTGEKADKDWWMGQVIHCGGAARDPSMHNLFQIADVDSGVIRWVNADLVTHILPAV
;
A
#
# COMPACT_ATOMS: atom_id res chain seq x y z
N MET A 1 -15.48 39.07 -15.86
CA MET A 1 -14.81 37.80 -16.23
C MET A 1 -14.89 36.91 -15.00
N SER A 2 -15.65 35.82 -15.07
CA SER A 2 -15.86 34.89 -13.95
C SER A 2 -15.13 33.61 -14.29
N VAL A 3 -14.20 33.20 -13.44
CA VAL A 3 -13.55 31.89 -13.54
C VAL A 3 -13.91 31.12 -12.28
N ASP A 4 -14.47 29.94 -12.54
CA ASP A 4 -15.21 29.04 -11.68
C ASP A 4 -14.39 28.56 -10.47
N HIS A 5 -14.98 28.60 -9.28
CA HIS A 5 -14.49 27.83 -8.14
C HIS A 5 -14.76 26.36 -8.45
N GLY A 6 -13.74 25.64 -8.92
CA GLY A 6 -13.77 24.19 -9.00
C GLY A 6 -14.18 23.64 -7.63
N ILE A 7 -15.36 23.04 -7.57
CA ILE A 7 -15.88 22.32 -6.41
C ILE A 7 -14.87 21.20 -6.13
N TYR A 8 -13.99 21.42 -5.15
CA TYR A 8 -13.26 20.33 -4.52
C TYR A 8 -14.31 19.51 -3.80
N ASN A 9 -14.76 18.46 -4.47
CA ASN A 9 -15.70 17.49 -3.93
C ASN A 9 -15.14 17.04 -2.59
N GLN A 10 -15.87 17.39 -1.53
CA GLN A 10 -15.62 17.06 -0.15
C GLN A 10 -15.35 15.55 -0.09
N GLN A 11 -14.08 15.15 0.01
CA GLN A 11 -13.73 13.75 0.22
C GLN A 11 -14.33 13.36 1.56
N ASP A 12 -15.35 12.50 1.53
CA ASP A 12 -15.87 11.83 2.70
C ASP A 12 -14.68 11.29 3.53
N PRO A 13 -14.56 11.64 4.82
CA PRO A 13 -13.48 11.16 5.68
C PRO A 13 -13.49 9.63 5.88
N SER A 14 -14.44 8.91 5.27
CA SER A 14 -14.60 7.46 5.31
C SER A 14 -13.86 6.70 4.21
N GLU A 15 -13.22 7.37 3.24
CA GLU A 15 -12.49 6.73 2.13
C GLU A 15 -10.99 7.06 2.13
N GLN A 16 -10.39 7.22 3.31
CA GLN A 16 -8.93 7.22 3.37
C GLN A 16 -8.41 5.89 2.81
N PRO A 17 -7.52 5.91 1.81
CA PRO A 17 -6.96 4.69 1.28
C PRO A 17 -6.37 3.87 2.42
N ILE A 18 -6.71 2.59 2.48
CA ILE A 18 -6.31 1.70 3.58
C ILE A 18 -4.81 1.76 3.86
N PHE A 19 -3.99 1.97 2.82
CA PHE A 19 -2.54 2.08 2.92
C PHE A 19 -2.05 3.23 3.80
N LEU A 20 -2.85 4.29 4.01
CA LEU A 20 -2.53 5.37 4.94
C LEU A 20 -2.65 4.97 6.41
N SER A 21 -3.41 3.91 6.71
CA SER A 21 -3.58 3.37 8.06
C SER A 21 -2.58 2.24 8.38
N VAL A 22 -1.73 1.87 7.41
CA VAL A 22 -0.74 0.82 7.58
C VAL A 22 0.39 1.30 8.49
N VAL A 23 0.60 0.58 9.59
CA VAL A 23 1.75 0.78 10.49
C VAL A 23 2.70 -0.42 10.41
N PRO A 24 4.01 -0.23 10.65
CA PRO A 24 4.95 -1.34 10.75
C PRO A 24 4.51 -2.30 11.87
N GLY A 25 4.54 -3.60 11.59
CA GLY A 25 4.04 -4.67 12.45
C GLY A 25 2.65 -5.20 12.05
N MET A 26 1.91 -4.52 11.17
CA MET A 26 0.66 -5.05 10.63
C MET A 26 0.92 -6.10 9.54
N THR A 27 0.02 -7.08 9.47
CA THR A 27 -0.01 -8.05 8.39
C THR A 27 -0.94 -7.53 7.29
N VAL A 28 -0.49 -7.60 6.05
CA VAL A 28 -1.21 -7.10 4.89
C VAL A 28 -1.28 -8.15 3.79
N ILE A 29 -2.31 -8.06 2.96
CA ILE A 29 -2.45 -8.88 1.76
C ILE A 29 -2.02 -8.05 0.55
N VAL A 30 -0.97 -8.53 -0.10
CA VAL A 30 -0.35 -7.91 -1.25
C VAL A 30 -0.74 -8.67 -2.50
N ARG A 31 -1.23 -7.95 -3.51
CA ARG A 31 -1.43 -8.51 -4.84
C ARG A 31 -0.07 -8.70 -5.52
N HIS A 32 0.12 -9.82 -6.19
CA HIS A 32 1.36 -10.05 -6.93
C HIS A 32 1.48 -9.05 -8.09
N ASP A 33 2.64 -8.42 -8.20
CA ASP A 33 2.94 -7.55 -9.34
C ASP A 33 3.52 -8.40 -10.48
N TYR A 34 2.75 -8.57 -11.56
CA TYR A 34 3.14 -9.38 -12.72
C TYR A 34 4.28 -8.74 -13.54
N LEU A 35 4.68 -7.50 -13.23
CA LEU A 35 5.73 -6.77 -13.96
C LEU A 35 7.15 -7.30 -13.68
N THR A 36 7.34 -8.10 -12.64
CA THR A 36 8.65 -8.65 -12.26
C THR A 36 9.08 -9.85 -13.10
N GLY A 37 8.22 -10.37 -13.99
CA GLY A 37 8.55 -11.51 -14.86
C GLY A 37 8.70 -12.85 -14.11
N GLU A 38 8.50 -12.87 -12.80
CA GLU A 38 8.38 -14.10 -12.01
C GLU A 38 7.04 -14.76 -12.36
N LYS A 39 7.04 -16.08 -12.58
CA LYS A 39 5.81 -16.85 -12.78
C LYS A 39 4.94 -16.66 -11.54
N ALA A 40 3.83 -15.93 -11.68
CA ALA A 40 2.85 -15.78 -10.62
C ALA A 40 2.18 -17.15 -10.36
N ASP A 41 2.75 -17.91 -9.44
CA ASP A 41 2.11 -19.11 -8.91
C ASP A 41 0.90 -18.74 -8.02
N LYS A 42 0.91 -17.51 -7.47
CA LYS A 42 -0.16 -16.98 -6.61
C LYS A 42 -0.52 -15.54 -6.99
N ASP A 43 -1.81 -15.25 -7.11
CA ASP A 43 -2.34 -13.91 -7.41
C ASP A 43 -2.16 -12.92 -6.23
N TRP A 44 -1.97 -13.45 -5.03
CA TRP A 44 -1.77 -12.68 -3.80
C TRP A 44 -0.85 -13.42 -2.84
N TRP A 45 -0.22 -12.67 -1.94
CA TRP A 45 0.58 -13.20 -0.85
C TRP A 45 0.37 -12.37 0.42
N MET A 46 0.67 -12.99 1.56
CA MET A 46 0.55 -12.36 2.86
C MET A 46 1.93 -11.88 3.29
N GLY A 47 2.01 -10.62 3.68
CA GLY A 47 3.25 -10.02 4.10
C GLY A 47 3.11 -9.20 5.36
N GLN A 48 4.16 -9.14 6.16
CA GLN A 48 4.23 -8.26 7.32
C GLN A 48 4.96 -6.98 6.94
N VAL A 49 4.37 -5.84 7.29
CA VAL A 49 4.95 -4.53 7.01
C VAL A 49 6.07 -4.27 7.98
N ILE A 50 7.28 -4.07 7.46
CA ILE A 50 8.48 -3.77 8.24
C ILE A 50 8.67 -2.26 8.33
N HIS A 51 8.50 -1.57 7.21
CA HIS A 51 8.78 -0.14 7.12
C HIS A 51 7.90 0.54 6.06
N CYS A 52 7.37 1.71 6.40
CA CYS A 52 6.60 2.55 5.47
C CYS A 52 7.55 3.61 4.87
N GLY A 53 7.90 3.46 3.60
CA GLY A 53 8.74 4.41 2.86
C GLY A 53 7.91 5.51 2.21
N GLY A 54 8.14 6.76 2.63
CA GLY A 54 7.61 7.92 1.93
C GLY A 54 8.26 8.09 0.56
N ALA A 55 7.52 8.62 -0.42
CA ALA A 55 8.09 8.97 -1.72
C ALA A 55 9.17 10.06 -1.54
N ALA A 56 10.29 9.94 -2.25
CA ALA A 56 11.40 10.90 -2.17
C ALA A 56 11.00 12.36 -2.48
N ARG A 57 9.88 12.55 -3.18
CA ARG A 57 9.37 13.87 -3.59
C ARG A 57 8.34 14.44 -2.61
N ASP A 58 7.61 13.58 -1.91
CA ASP A 58 6.56 13.95 -0.97
C ASP A 58 6.51 12.94 0.18
N PRO A 59 7.07 13.27 1.37
CA PRO A 59 7.07 12.37 2.52
C PRO A 59 5.66 12.07 3.06
N SER A 60 4.65 12.86 2.69
CA SER A 60 3.24 12.61 3.02
C SER A 60 2.59 11.53 2.13
N MET A 61 3.20 11.17 0.99
CA MET A 61 2.72 10.07 0.15
C MET A 61 3.55 8.82 0.41
N HIS A 62 3.01 7.92 1.24
CA HIS A 62 3.56 6.58 1.43
C HIS A 62 3.30 5.75 0.18
N ASN A 63 4.21 5.81 -0.79
CA ASN A 63 4.06 5.11 -2.07
C ASN A 63 4.69 3.70 -2.03
N LEU A 64 5.58 3.43 -1.07
CA LEU A 64 6.34 2.18 -1.01
C LEU A 64 6.35 1.62 0.41
N PHE A 65 6.01 0.34 0.55
CA PHE A 65 6.13 -0.40 1.80
C PHE A 65 7.19 -1.48 1.65
N GLN A 66 8.02 -1.62 2.68
CA GLN A 66 8.89 -2.77 2.83
C GLN A 66 8.10 -3.86 3.54
N ILE A 67 7.88 -4.97 2.84
CA ILE A 67 7.03 -6.06 3.30
C ILE A 67 7.85 -7.36 3.30
N ALA A 68 7.83 -8.08 4.40
CA ALA A 68 8.38 -9.44 4.51
C ALA A 68 7.29 -10.44 4.14
N ASP A 69 7.55 -11.29 3.16
CA ASP A 69 6.68 -12.42 2.85
C ASP A 69 6.63 -13.40 4.04
N VAL A 70 5.41 -13.78 4.46
CA VAL A 70 5.21 -14.63 5.65
C VAL A 70 5.60 -16.10 5.40
N ASP A 71 5.56 -16.55 4.15
CA ASP A 71 5.83 -17.94 3.76
C ASP A 71 7.34 -18.19 3.57
N SER A 72 8.00 -17.29 2.84
CA SER A 72 9.40 -17.39 2.43
C SER A 72 10.35 -16.52 3.25
N GLY A 73 9.84 -15.53 4.00
CA GLY A 73 10.66 -14.58 4.77
C GLY A 73 11.40 -13.55 3.91
N VAL A 74 11.14 -13.51 2.60
CA VAL A 74 11.81 -12.59 1.67
C VAL A 74 11.26 -11.18 1.85
N ILE A 75 12.15 -10.21 2.04
CA ILE A 75 11.80 -8.80 2.19
C ILE A 75 11.83 -8.14 0.81
N ARG A 76 10.71 -7.54 0.39
CA ARG A 76 10.57 -6.84 -0.88
C ARG A 76 9.95 -5.46 -0.68
N TRP A 77 10.32 -4.52 -1.55
CA TRP A 77 9.63 -3.24 -1.65
C TRP A 77 8.41 -3.40 -2.55
N VAL A 78 7.26 -2.97 -2.05
CA VAL A 78 5.96 -3.14 -2.68
C VAL A 78 5.28 -1.78 -2.76
N ASN A 79 4.65 -1.49 -3.90
CA ASN A 79 3.85 -0.28 -4.03
C ASN A 79 2.62 -0.34 -3.10
N ALA A 80 2.29 0.78 -2.47
CA ALA A 80 1.09 0.95 -1.66
C ALA A 80 -0.21 0.51 -2.37
N ASP A 81 -0.30 0.73 -3.68
CA ASP A 81 -1.45 0.34 -4.50
C ASP A 81 -1.68 -1.18 -4.56
N LEU A 82 -0.62 -1.97 -4.39
CA LEU A 82 -0.71 -3.44 -4.38
C LEU A 82 -1.23 -3.98 -3.04
N VAL A 83 -1.25 -3.17 -2.00
CA VAL A 83 -1.79 -3.55 -0.69
C VAL A 83 -3.31 -3.44 -0.75
N THR A 84 -3.97 -4.59 -0.75
CA THR A 84 -5.42 -4.66 -0.92
C THR A 84 -6.18 -4.72 0.39
N HIS A 85 -5.59 -5.32 1.43
CA HIS A 85 -6.24 -5.52 2.72
C HIS A 85 -5.21 -5.49 3.85
N ILE A 86 -5.65 -5.03 5.03
CA ILE A 86 -4.88 -5.04 6.27
C ILE A 86 -5.58 -5.99 7.23
N LEU A 87 -4.81 -6.90 7.82
CA LEU A 87 -5.28 -7.81 8.84
C LEU A 87 -4.91 -7.25 10.21
N PRO A 88 -5.90 -6.96 11.08
CA PRO A 88 -5.59 -6.56 12.45
C PRO A 88 -4.92 -7.71 13.20
N ALA A 89 -3.87 -7.40 13.96
CA ALA A 89 -3.34 -8.33 14.94
C ALA A 89 -4.38 -8.46 16.08
N VAL A 90 -4.78 -9.69 16.39
CA VAL A 90 -5.70 -10.04 17.48
C VAL A 90 -5.03 -9.94 18.84
#